data_AF-A0A5S6R5J3-F1
#
_entry.id   AF-A0A5S6R5J3-F1
#
_cell.length_a   1.000
_cell.length_b   1.000
_cell.length_c   1.000
_cell.angle_alpha   90.00
_cell.angle_beta   90.00
_cell.angle_gamma   90.00
#
_symmetry.space_group_name_H-M   'P 1'
#
loop_
_entity.id
_entity.type
_entity.pdbx_description
1 polymer ?
#
loop_
_entity_poly.entity_id
_entity_poly.type
_entity_poly.pdbx_seq_one_letter_code
_entity_poly.pdbx_strand_id
1 'polypeptide(L)'
;MPFNALKASQRFAKEQEVVRFLQGRGVFHTERTCVCGNAMKSWERNSRHGPRWRCNKANCGKEVPVRRGTWFDGHTLELNKTLVFVYSWSRGYTTMAVCSRRDEQQLCSWIKEATA
;
A
#
# COMPACT_ATOMS: atom_id res chain seq x y z
N MET A 1 17.74 8.55 -15.27
CA MET A 1 16.64 7.63 -15.65
C MET A 1 15.32 8.30 -15.31
N PRO A 2 14.44 8.60 -16.28
CA PRO A 2 13.16 9.25 -15.99
C PRO A 2 12.30 8.34 -15.11
N PHE A 3 11.58 8.98 -14.18
CA PHE A 3 10.65 8.30 -13.32
C PHE A 3 9.50 7.73 -14.17
N ASN A 4 9.27 6.42 -14.10
CA ASN A 4 8.15 5.82 -14.82
C ASN A 4 7.14 5.27 -13.80
N ALA A 5 6.25 6.15 -13.36
CA ALA A 5 5.12 5.84 -12.48
C ALA A 5 4.34 4.63 -12.98
N LEU A 6 4.12 4.62 -14.30
CA LEU A 6 3.32 3.63 -14.99
C LEU A 6 3.98 2.25 -14.91
N LYS A 7 5.30 2.16 -15.12
CA LYS A 7 6.05 0.91 -14.93
C LYS A 7 6.03 0.44 -13.48
N ALA A 8 6.10 1.36 -12.51
CA ALA A 8 6.02 1.00 -11.10
C ALA A 8 4.61 0.52 -10.71
N SER A 9 3.55 1.18 -11.21
CA SER A 9 2.16 0.78 -10.96
C SER A 9 1.74 -0.49 -11.70
N GLN A 10 2.36 -0.77 -12.86
CA GLN A 10 2.12 -1.99 -13.65
C GLN A 10 3.05 -3.13 -13.26
N ARG A 11 3.91 -2.96 -12.25
CA ARG A 11 4.90 -3.97 -11.88
C ARG A 11 4.24 -5.25 -11.36
N PHE A 12 3.07 -5.13 -10.73
CA PHE A 12 2.36 -6.24 -10.12
C PHE A 12 0.98 -6.37 -10.75
N ALA A 13 0.62 -7.59 -11.14
CA ALA A 13 -0.69 -7.87 -11.73
C ALA A 13 -1.78 -8.04 -10.66
N LYS A 14 -1.39 -8.40 -9.42
CA LYS A 14 -2.30 -8.69 -8.31
C LYS A 14 -1.99 -7.81 -7.11
N GLU A 15 -3.03 -7.34 -6.42
CA GLU A 15 -2.89 -6.51 -5.22
C GLU A 15 -2.12 -7.24 -4.11
N GLN A 16 -2.32 -8.56 -3.97
CA GLN A 16 -1.60 -9.36 -2.98
C GLN A 16 -0.07 -9.38 -3.20
N GLU A 17 0.40 -9.27 -4.45
CA GLU A 17 1.83 -9.17 -4.74
C GLU A 17 2.40 -7.83 -4.28
N VAL A 18 1.64 -6.75 -4.46
CA VAL A 18 1.99 -5.41 -3.94
C VAL A 18 2.07 -5.44 -2.42
N VAL A 19 1.11 -6.09 -1.76
CA VAL A 19 1.14 -6.27 -0.29
C VAL A 19 2.40 -6.99 0.14
N ARG A 20 2.72 -8.15 -0.46
CA ARG A 20 3.94 -8.91 -0.13
C ARG A 20 5.21 -8.10 -0.35
N PHE A 21 5.26 -7.32 -1.43
CA PHE A 21 6.39 -6.43 -1.68
C PHE A 21 6.54 -5.36 -0.60
N LEU A 22 5.45 -4.68 -0.25
CA LEU A 22 5.44 -3.65 0.80
C LEU A 22 5.76 -4.24 2.18
N GLN A 23 5.34 -5.47 2.46
CA GLN A 23 5.73 -6.22 3.66
C GLN A 23 7.23 -6.52 3.70
N GLY A 24 7.79 -7.01 2.60
CA GLY A 24 9.24 -7.27 2.50
C GLY A 24 10.11 -6.01 2.59
N ARG A 25 9.52 -4.83 2.43
CA ARG A 25 10.17 -3.52 2.61
C ARG A 25 9.91 -2.87 3.97
N GLY A 26 9.15 -3.53 4.85
CA GLY A 26 8.80 -3.01 6.17
C GLY A 26 7.78 -1.87 6.15
N VAL A 27 7.12 -1.63 5.01
CA VAL A 27 6.07 -0.61 4.91
C VAL A 27 4.77 -1.12 5.52
N PHE A 28 4.46 -2.40 5.28
CA PHE A 28 3.34 -3.10 5.90
C PHE A 28 3.84 -4.16 6.87
N HIS A 29 3.01 -4.48 7.86
CA HIS A 29 3.27 -5.56 8.81
C HIS A 29 3.38 -6.90 8.07
N THR A 30 4.40 -7.70 8.37
CA THR A 30 4.57 -9.07 7.84
C THR A 30 3.72 -10.08 8.60
N GLU A 31 3.45 -9.79 9.87
CA GLU A 31 2.67 -10.63 10.77
C GLU A 31 1.70 -9.79 11.59
N ARG A 32 0.63 -10.43 12.08
CA ARG A 32 -0.33 -9.76 12.94
C ARG A 32 -1.03 -10.73 13.88
N THR A 33 -1.20 -10.28 15.11
CA THR A 33 -1.98 -10.99 16.14
C THR A 33 -3.36 -10.34 16.28
N CYS A 34 -4.39 -11.16 16.32
CA CYS A 34 -5.76 -10.73 16.59
C CYS A 34 -5.93 -10.39 18.08
N VAL A 35 -6.93 -9.58 18.42
CA VAL A 35 -7.30 -9.31 19.82
C VAL A 35 -7.68 -10.55 20.63
N CYS A 36 -7.98 -11.68 19.97
CA CYS A 36 -8.22 -12.97 20.63
C CYS A 36 -6.92 -13.80 20.82
N GLY A 37 -5.75 -13.20 20.61
CA GLY A 37 -4.43 -13.83 20.76
C GLY A 37 -3.98 -14.72 19.61
N ASN A 38 -4.80 -14.92 18.58
CA ASN A 38 -4.46 -15.81 17.46
C ASN A 38 -3.78 -15.07 16.30
N ALA A 39 -2.84 -15.73 15.63
CA ALA A 39 -2.23 -15.22 14.41
C ALA A 39 -3.27 -15.01 13.30
N MET A 40 -3.09 -13.94 12.54
CA MET A 40 -3.91 -13.60 11.38
C MET A 40 -3.17 -13.94 10.10
N LYS A 41 -3.91 -14.29 9.04
CA LYS A 41 -3.37 -14.44 7.68
C LYS A 41 -3.81 -13.27 6.82
N SER A 42 -2.91 -12.78 5.97
CA SER A 42 -3.29 -11.86 4.89
C SER A 42 -4.13 -12.63 3.88
N TRP A 43 -5.34 -12.15 3.65
CA TRP A 43 -6.35 -12.77 2.83
C TRP A 43 -6.76 -11.80 1.73
N GLU A 44 -6.69 -12.26 0.49
CA GLU A 44 -7.21 -11.54 -0.68
C GLU A 44 -8.70 -11.88 -0.79
N ARG A 45 -9.56 -10.93 -0.44
CA ARG A 45 -11.00 -11.07 -0.63
C ARG A 45 -11.32 -10.53 -2.03
N ASN A 46 -12.03 -11.31 -2.86
CA ASN A 46 -12.61 -10.85 -4.13
C ASN A 46 -13.71 -9.79 -3.89
N SER A 47 -13.36 -8.66 -3.30
CA SER A 47 -14.29 -7.61 -2.88
C SER A 47 -13.67 -6.24 -3.06
N ARG A 48 -14.52 -5.22 -3.17
CA ARG A 48 -14.14 -3.80 -3.29
C ARG A 48 -13.31 -3.24 -2.12
N HIS A 49 -13.05 -4.04 -1.08
CA HIS A 49 -12.41 -3.58 0.16
C HIS A 49 -10.91 -3.92 0.25
N GLY A 50 -10.33 -4.47 -0.82
CA GLY A 50 -8.90 -4.79 -0.91
C GLY A 50 -8.43 -5.89 0.04
N PRO A 51 -7.12 -6.16 0.11
CA PRO A 51 -6.53 -7.17 0.98
C PRO A 51 -6.73 -6.88 2.48
N ARG A 52 -7.06 -7.91 3.25
CA ARG A 52 -7.30 -7.81 4.70
C ARG A 52 -6.55 -8.88 5.48
N TRP A 53 -6.22 -8.59 6.73
CA TRP A 53 -5.89 -9.62 7.71
C TRP A 53 -7.16 -10.28 8.18
N ARG A 54 -7.19 -11.61 8.19
CA ARG A 54 -8.28 -12.40 8.79
C ARG A 54 -7.74 -13.29 9.90
N CYS A 55 -8.43 -13.30 11.03
CA CYS A 55 -8.12 -14.19 12.14
C CYS A 55 -8.40 -15.65 11.75
N ASN A 56 -7.46 -16.55 11.98
CA ASN A 56 -7.59 -17.97 11.63
C ASN A 56 -8.53 -18.76 12.55
N LYS A 57 -8.83 -18.23 13.74
CA LYS A 57 -9.76 -18.88 14.69
C LYS A 57 -11.18 -18.84 14.12
N ALA A 58 -11.77 -20.03 13.88
CA ALA A 58 -13.07 -20.22 13.25
C ALA A 58 -14.18 -19.33 13.84
N ASN A 59 -14.31 -19.29 15.16
CA ASN A 59 -15.36 -18.53 15.85
C ASN A 59 -15.04 -17.04 16.03
N CYS A 60 -13.83 -16.58 15.68
CA CYS A 60 -13.47 -15.17 15.81
C CYS A 60 -13.75 -14.42 14.50
N GLY A 61 -13.24 -14.93 13.39
CA GLY A 61 -13.49 -14.38 12.04
C GLY A 61 -13.11 -12.90 11.83
N LYS A 62 -12.51 -12.22 12.81
CA LYS A 62 -12.23 -10.77 12.74
C LYS A 62 -11.34 -10.46 11.54
N GLU A 63 -11.72 -9.42 10.81
CA GLU A 63 -10.99 -8.88 9.67
C GLU A 63 -10.53 -7.46 9.96
N VAL A 64 -9.29 -7.13 9.59
CA VAL A 64 -8.78 -5.75 9.62
C VAL A 64 -8.03 -5.45 8.32
N PRO A 65 -8.06 -4.22 7.79
CA PRO A 65 -7.30 -3.87 6.58
C PRO A 65 -5.81 -4.21 6.72
N VAL A 66 -5.16 -4.59 5.62
CA VAL A 66 -3.70 -4.85 5.63
C VAL A 66 -2.91 -3.63 6.13
N ARG A 67 -3.40 -2.43 5.81
CA ARG A 67 -2.80 -1.13 6.16
C ARG A 67 -2.94 -0.74 7.63
N ARG A 68 -3.83 -1.39 8.39
CA ARG A 68 -4.16 -0.95 9.76
C ARG A 68 -2.92 -1.01 10.65
N GLY A 69 -2.60 0.08 11.34
CA GLY A 69 -1.41 0.24 12.18
C GLY A 69 -0.13 0.56 11.40
N THR A 70 -0.24 1.01 10.15
CA THR A 70 0.88 1.53 9.33
C THR A 70 0.64 3.01 9.07
N TRP A 71 1.59 3.70 8.43
CA TRP A 71 1.38 5.08 8.00
C TRP A 71 0.21 5.24 7.01
N PHE A 72 -0.16 4.16 6.31
CA PHE A 72 -1.30 4.16 5.38
C PHE A 72 -2.62 3.74 6.04
N ASP A 73 -2.69 3.67 7.37
CA ASP A 73 -3.95 3.38 8.07
C ASP A 73 -4.97 4.50 7.85
N GLY A 74 -6.23 4.14 7.60
CA GLY A 74 -7.30 5.10 7.30
C GLY A 74 -7.29 5.68 5.88
N HIS A 75 -6.19 5.59 5.14
CA HIS A 75 -6.14 6.08 3.77
C HIS A 75 -6.88 5.16 2.78
N THR A 76 -7.62 5.77 1.86
CA THR A 76 -8.38 5.10 0.78
C THR A 76 -7.56 4.90 -0.49
N LEU A 77 -6.27 5.23 -0.45
CA LEU A 77 -5.36 5.14 -1.59
C LEU A 77 -5.26 3.68 -2.10
N GLU A 78 -5.30 3.50 -3.41
CA GLU A 78 -5.07 2.19 -4.03
C GLU A 78 -3.67 1.65 -3.71
N LEU A 79 -3.50 0.33 -3.68
CA LEU A 79 -2.22 -0.30 -3.35
C LEU A 79 -1.12 0.04 -4.35
N ASN A 80 -1.46 0.08 -5.65
CA ASN A 80 -0.51 0.49 -6.69
C ASN A 80 -0.06 1.94 -6.50
N LYS A 81 -0.97 2.85 -6.16
CA LYS A 81 -0.62 4.25 -5.85
C LYS A 81 0.25 4.35 -4.58
N THR A 82 -0.01 3.51 -3.58
CA THR A 82 0.84 3.40 -2.38
C THR A 82 2.27 3.00 -2.73
N LEU A 83 2.43 1.99 -3.60
CA LEU A 83 3.73 1.55 -4.08
C LEU A 83 4.47 2.67 -4.83
N VAL A 84 3.78 3.35 -5.75
CA VAL A 84 4.34 4.47 -6.50
C VAL A 84 4.78 5.58 -5.55
N PHE A 85 3.96 5.91 -4.56
CA PHE A 85 4.26 6.92 -3.56
C PHE A 85 5.50 6.56 -2.73
N VAL A 86 5.56 5.35 -2.16
CA VAL A 86 6.73 4.87 -1.38
C VAL A 86 7.99 4.87 -2.24
N TYR A 87 7.90 4.41 -3.48
CA TYR A 87 9.03 4.41 -4.41
C TYR A 87 9.51 5.83 -4.72
N SER A 88 8.57 6.76 -4.98
CA SER A 88 8.87 8.17 -5.22
C SER A 88 9.59 8.79 -4.02
N TRP A 89 9.00 8.60 -2.84
CA TRP A 89 9.57 9.06 -1.57
C TRP A 89 10.99 8.53 -1.36
N SER A 90 11.22 7.24 -1.57
CA SER A 90 12.54 6.60 -1.38
C SER A 90 13.65 7.17 -2.28
N ARG A 91 13.27 7.84 -3.37
CA ARG A 91 14.20 8.47 -4.33
C ARG A 91 14.30 9.98 -4.15
N GLY A 92 13.70 10.53 -3.09
CA GLY A 92 13.73 11.97 -2.82
C GLY A 92 12.82 12.80 -3.71
N TYR A 93 11.88 12.16 -4.42
CA TYR A 93 10.84 12.87 -5.17
C TYR A 93 9.81 13.43 -4.20
N THR A 94 10.11 14.62 -3.66
CA THR A 94 9.22 15.40 -2.80
C THR A 94 8.53 16.50 -3.61
N THR A 95 7.41 17.02 -3.08
CA THR A 95 6.45 17.91 -3.75
C THR A 95 7.06 19.11 -4.49
N MET A 96 8.23 19.60 -4.10
CA MET A 96 8.89 20.74 -4.74
C MET A 96 9.87 20.36 -5.87
N ALA A 97 10.50 19.18 -5.83
CA ALA A 97 11.53 18.80 -6.82
C ALA A 97 10.94 18.19 -8.11
N VAL A 98 9.71 17.68 -8.03
CA VAL A 98 9.03 16.93 -9.12
C VAL A 98 8.19 17.84 -10.01
N CYS A 99 7.62 18.91 -9.44
CA CYS A 99 6.57 19.70 -10.10
C CYS A 99 7.07 20.59 -11.26
N SER A 100 8.38 20.63 -11.51
CA SER A 100 8.99 21.37 -12.62
C SER A 100 9.09 20.58 -13.94
N ARG A 101 8.78 19.27 -13.95
CA ARG A 101 8.86 18.43 -15.15
C ARG A 101 7.47 18.09 -15.68
N ARG A 102 7.24 18.42 -16.96
CA ARG A 102 5.94 18.34 -17.65
C ARG A 102 5.34 16.92 -17.66
N ASP A 103 6.20 15.89 -17.59
CA ASP A 103 5.80 14.48 -17.64
C ASP A 103 5.43 13.89 -16.26
N GLU A 104 5.59 14.65 -15.16
CA GLU A 104 5.45 14.16 -13.78
C GLU A 104 4.24 14.79 -13.03
N GLN A 105 3.32 15.45 -13.75
CA GLN A 105 2.14 16.09 -13.16
C GLN A 105 1.14 15.12 -12.54
N GLN A 106 0.97 13.92 -13.12
CA GLN A 106 0.12 12.87 -12.54
C GLN A 106 0.62 12.42 -11.15
N LEU A 107 1.95 12.34 -10.98
CA LEU A 107 2.58 12.02 -9.70
C LEU A 107 2.40 13.11 -8.68
N CYS A 108 2.51 14.37 -9.11
CA CYS A 108 2.27 15.50 -8.22
C CYS A 108 0.84 15.48 -7.67
N SER A 109 -0.15 15.06 -8.47
CA SER A 109 -1.52 14.85 -7.99
C SER A 109 -1.58 13.76 -6.91
N TRP A 110 -1.00 12.59 -7.17
CA TRP A 110 -1.02 11.46 -6.22
C TRP A 110 -0.23 11.72 -4.95
N ILE A 111 0.89 12.44 -5.03
CA ILE A 111 1.67 12.84 -3.87
C ILE A 111 0.84 13.82 -3.01
N LYS A 112 0.21 14.83 -3.63
CA LYS A 112 -0.66 15.78 -2.90
C LYS A 112 -1.82 15.07 -2.20
N GLU A 113 -2.49 14.12 -2.85
CA GLU A 113 -3.55 13.29 -2.25
C GLU A 113 -3.05 12.43 -1.08
N ALA A 114 -1.79 11.99 -1.11
CA ALA A 114 -1.20 11.14 -0.07
C ALA A 114 -0.65 11.93 1.13
N THR A 115 -0.38 13.23 0.96
CA THR A 115 0.18 14.11 2.01
C THR A 115 -0.83 15.11 2.60
N ALA A 116 -2.06 15.12 2.11
CA ALA A 116 -3.18 15.91 2.63
C ALA A 116 -3.95 15.13 3.71
#